data_AF-A0A2M7SYC3-F1
#
_entry.id   AF-A0A2M7SYC3-F1
#
_cell.length_a   1.000
_cell.length_b   1.000
_cell.length_c   1.000
_cell.angle_alpha   90.00
_cell.angle_beta   90.00
_cell.angle_gamma   90.00
#
_symmetry.space_group_name_H-M   'P 1'
#
loop_
_entity.id
_entity.type
_entity.pdbx_description
1 polymer ?
#
loop_
_entity_poly.entity_id
_entity_poly.type
_entity_poly.pdbx_seq_one_letter_code
_entity_poly.pdbx_strand_id
1 'polypeptide(L)'
;MPKLTKSLVEKAEPRKTRYMIFDEQLPGFCLSVSPNGRRFYYLQYMKNKRVKRMSIGMHGILTTEEARDQAIKLLAEVKSGGDPQRVAQEKRQEPYMDELCERYMDEHVAIHCKPRTQAGYAWLMKKFIKPYFRDMKVSEVTRADVAAFHHKMRNSPYNANRALEMISKMFQLAELWGLRPDHSNPRRLIKKYPMKSRERYLSKEEAKRLGAVLDELKQYPDQNLAAVYCIQLLLLTGCRLSEIQTLKWEYYDRDSKTLRLPDSKTGAKTVYIGAAVINLLAEIEQHPARPKDNPYVIWGKKPGMHIKDIQNAWQRFRKQAEIEDVRIHDLRHSFASFAVSQGMSIAMIGRLLGHTQVQTTARYAHLMAEPMKQAATEVTGALGSLINVDNTAEELPEPEQIPESPFSSIVPGTDVESPKYLTSDQAAAYLGVAPRLMENWRWRKCGPVFVKVGSRIRYRLADLDAYLQKS
;
A
#
# COMPACT_ATOMS: atom_id res chain seq x y z
N MET A 1 -37.13 53.34 -32.86
CA MET A 1 -36.32 52.18 -33.32
C MET A 1 -37.31 51.06 -33.61
N PRO A 2 -37.10 50.12 -34.56
CA PRO A 2 -38.08 49.06 -34.81
C PRO A 2 -37.96 47.91 -33.80
N LYS A 3 -39.07 47.25 -33.46
CA LYS A 3 -39.07 45.93 -32.80
C LYS A 3 -38.27 44.93 -33.65
N LEU A 4 -37.34 44.18 -33.04
CA LEU A 4 -36.62 43.11 -33.73
C LEU A 4 -37.57 41.94 -34.01
N THR A 5 -38.07 41.84 -35.24
CA THR A 5 -38.87 40.71 -35.70
C THR A 5 -38.01 39.77 -36.55
N LYS A 6 -38.44 38.51 -36.72
CA LYS A 6 -37.77 37.55 -37.61
C LYS A 6 -37.55 38.15 -39.02
N SER A 7 -38.60 38.75 -39.59
CA SER A 7 -38.53 39.37 -40.92
C SER A 7 -37.50 40.52 -40.98
N LEU A 8 -37.42 41.35 -39.93
CA LEU A 8 -36.43 42.44 -39.88
C LEU A 8 -35.00 41.91 -39.79
N VAL A 9 -34.78 40.85 -38.98
CA VAL A 9 -33.46 40.22 -38.84
C VAL A 9 -33.01 39.58 -40.15
N GLU A 10 -33.93 38.93 -40.88
CA GLU A 10 -33.63 38.29 -42.17
C GLU A 10 -33.32 39.31 -43.27
N LYS A 11 -34.04 40.43 -43.30
CA LYS A 11 -33.84 41.55 -44.24
C LYS A 11 -32.62 42.42 -43.93
N ALA A 12 -31.96 42.22 -42.78
CA ALA A 12 -30.78 42.99 -42.42
C ALA A 12 -29.56 42.57 -43.26
N GLU A 13 -29.20 43.40 -44.24
CA GLU A 13 -28.07 43.15 -45.15
C GLU A 13 -26.71 43.47 -44.51
N PRO A 14 -25.64 42.75 -44.85
CA PRO A 14 -24.27 43.05 -44.41
C PRO A 14 -23.80 44.41 -44.95
N ARG A 15 -23.05 45.16 -44.14
CA ARG A 15 -22.41 46.43 -44.52
C ARG A 15 -20.89 46.31 -44.46
N LYS A 16 -20.18 47.29 -45.03
CA LYS A 16 -18.70 47.35 -44.98
C LYS A 16 -18.15 47.31 -43.55
N THR A 17 -18.89 47.85 -42.58
CA THR A 17 -18.56 47.82 -41.14
C THR A 17 -19.67 47.14 -40.34
N ARG A 18 -19.30 46.55 -39.20
CA ARG A 18 -20.27 45.96 -38.27
C ARG A 18 -21.21 47.04 -37.76
N TYR A 19 -22.51 46.76 -37.77
CA TYR A 19 -23.53 47.65 -37.20
C TYR A 19 -24.48 46.88 -36.29
N MET A 20 -25.24 47.63 -35.48
CA MET A 20 -26.19 47.09 -34.50
C MET A 20 -27.59 47.64 -34.74
N ILE A 21 -28.59 46.79 -34.60
CA ILE A 21 -30.01 47.14 -34.65
C ILE A 21 -30.56 46.88 -33.24
N PHE A 22 -30.97 47.93 -32.54
CA PHE A 22 -31.53 47.82 -31.20
C PHE A 22 -33.04 47.55 -31.25
N ASP A 23 -33.51 46.71 -30.34
CA ASP A 23 -34.93 46.43 -30.15
C ASP A 23 -35.61 47.57 -29.39
N GLU A 24 -36.79 47.95 -29.88
CA GLU A 24 -37.60 49.00 -29.27
C GLU A 24 -38.28 48.58 -27.96
N GLN A 25 -38.70 47.31 -27.88
CA GLN A 25 -39.50 46.80 -26.77
C GLN A 25 -38.64 46.37 -25.59
N LEU A 26 -37.39 45.96 -25.85
CA LEU A 26 -36.44 45.54 -24.82
C LEU A 26 -35.17 46.40 -24.85
N PRO A 27 -35.08 47.45 -24.02
CA PRO A 27 -33.93 48.35 -23.99
C PRO A 27 -32.60 47.60 -23.83
N GLY A 28 -31.66 47.89 -24.74
CA GLY A 28 -30.33 47.30 -24.72
C GLY A 28 -30.21 45.94 -25.42
N PHE A 29 -31.32 45.27 -25.76
CA PHE A 29 -31.28 44.08 -26.63
C PHE A 29 -31.02 44.52 -28.08
N CYS A 30 -30.04 43.91 -28.74
CA CYS A 30 -29.71 44.27 -30.11
C CYS A 30 -29.19 43.11 -30.96
N LEU A 31 -29.37 43.22 -32.27
CA LEU A 31 -28.76 42.37 -33.28
C LEU A 31 -27.50 43.06 -33.82
N SER A 32 -26.36 42.39 -33.77
CA SER A 32 -25.14 42.79 -34.47
C SER A 32 -25.02 42.04 -35.79
N VAL A 33 -24.84 42.77 -36.89
CA VAL A 33 -24.59 42.21 -38.23
C VAL A 33 -23.14 42.50 -38.61
N SER A 34 -22.37 41.45 -38.85
CA SER A 34 -20.96 41.55 -39.27
C SER A 34 -20.83 41.71 -40.80
N PRO A 35 -19.72 42.26 -41.31
CA PRO A 35 -19.52 42.41 -42.77
C PRO A 35 -19.58 41.10 -43.55
N ASN A 36 -19.23 39.98 -42.92
CA ASN A 36 -19.32 38.62 -43.49
C ASN A 36 -20.73 38.00 -43.36
N GLY A 37 -21.75 38.79 -43.01
CA GLY A 37 -23.14 38.34 -42.87
C GLY A 37 -23.47 37.56 -41.60
N ARG A 38 -22.50 37.33 -40.69
CA ARG A 38 -22.81 36.70 -39.40
C ARG A 38 -23.64 37.64 -38.52
N ARG A 39 -24.73 37.09 -37.97
CA ARG A 39 -25.72 37.79 -37.14
C ARG A 39 -25.67 37.25 -35.71
N PHE A 40 -25.51 38.13 -34.73
CA PHE A 40 -25.41 37.76 -33.31
C PHE A 40 -26.31 38.65 -32.45
N TYR A 41 -26.99 38.08 -31.48
CA TYR A 41 -27.75 38.81 -30.48
C TYR A 41 -26.87 39.20 -29.30
N TYR A 42 -27.03 40.43 -28.83
CA TYR A 42 -26.33 40.99 -27.69
C TYR A 42 -27.31 41.65 -26.72
N LEU A 43 -26.95 41.66 -25.45
CA LEU A 43 -27.54 42.51 -24.43
C LEU A 43 -26.53 43.57 -24.01
N GLN A 44 -26.90 44.84 -24.16
CA GLN A 44 -26.17 45.99 -23.66
C GLN A 44 -26.85 46.53 -22.40
N TYR A 45 -26.11 46.64 -21.30
CA TYR A 45 -26.64 47.13 -20.02
C TYR A 45 -25.59 47.99 -19.32
N MET A 46 -26.02 48.78 -18.34
CA MET A 46 -25.12 49.61 -17.54
C MET A 46 -24.89 48.97 -16.17
N LYS A 47 -23.61 48.87 -15.76
CA LYS A 47 -23.22 48.45 -14.42
C LYS A 47 -21.99 49.23 -13.98
N ASN A 48 -21.97 49.72 -12.74
CA ASN A 48 -20.85 50.49 -12.19
C ASN A 48 -20.43 51.66 -13.10
N LYS A 49 -21.40 52.41 -13.63
CA LYS A 49 -21.22 53.54 -14.57
C LYS A 49 -20.48 53.18 -15.87
N ARG A 50 -20.35 51.88 -16.21
CA ARG A 50 -19.77 51.39 -17.46
C ARG A 50 -20.82 50.65 -18.28
N VAL A 51 -20.81 50.89 -19.59
CA VAL A 51 -21.63 50.13 -20.54
C VAL A 51 -20.98 48.77 -20.75
N LYS A 52 -21.70 47.71 -20.39
CA LYS A 52 -21.30 46.32 -20.61
C LYS A 52 -22.12 45.72 -21.75
N ARG A 53 -21.50 44.81 -22.51
CA ARG A 53 -22.13 44.12 -23.62
C ARG A 53 -21.86 42.63 -23.50
N MET A 54 -22.92 41.84 -23.43
CA MET A 54 -22.89 40.39 -23.32
C MET A 54 -23.48 39.76 -24.57
N SER A 55 -22.79 38.78 -25.14
CA SER A 55 -23.31 37.98 -26.26
C SER A 55 -24.37 37.02 -25.73
N ILE A 56 -25.52 36.96 -26.41
CA ILE A 56 -26.60 36.00 -26.12
C ILE A 56 -26.39 34.76 -27.00
N GLY A 57 -26.24 34.94 -28.31
CA GLY A 57 -25.99 33.83 -29.23
C GLY A 57 -26.12 34.21 -30.70
N MET A 58 -25.80 33.26 -31.58
CA MET A 58 -25.84 33.46 -33.03
C MET A 58 -27.26 33.27 -33.56
N HIS A 59 -27.69 34.15 -34.45
CA HIS A 59 -28.94 33.98 -35.19
C HIS A 59 -28.82 32.77 -36.13
N GLY A 60 -29.83 31.89 -36.11
CA GLY A 60 -29.82 30.59 -36.78
C GLY A 60 -29.65 29.41 -35.81
N ILE A 61 -28.86 29.59 -34.75
CA ILE A 61 -28.88 28.69 -33.57
C ILE A 61 -30.00 29.10 -32.62
N LEU A 62 -30.19 30.42 -32.44
CA LEU A 62 -31.30 31.01 -31.70
C LEU A 62 -32.24 31.76 -32.65
N THR A 63 -33.53 31.62 -32.41
CA THR A 63 -34.55 32.49 -32.99
C THR A 63 -34.52 33.87 -32.32
N THR A 64 -35.15 34.87 -32.95
CA THR A 64 -35.27 36.23 -32.39
C THR A 64 -36.03 36.24 -31.06
N GLU A 65 -37.03 35.37 -30.93
CA GLU A 65 -37.85 35.27 -29.72
C GLU A 65 -37.10 34.59 -28.58
N GLU A 66 -36.45 33.45 -28.82
CA GLU A 66 -35.61 32.79 -27.81
C GLU A 66 -34.48 33.69 -27.32
N ALA A 67 -33.85 34.45 -28.22
CA ALA A 67 -32.82 35.41 -27.85
C ALA A 67 -33.39 36.57 -27.02
N ARG A 68 -34.61 37.02 -27.29
CA ARG A 68 -35.32 38.02 -26.49
C ARG A 68 -35.63 37.48 -25.09
N ASP A 69 -36.12 36.25 -24.99
CA ASP A 69 -36.42 35.63 -23.69
C ASP A 69 -35.17 35.46 -22.82
N GLN A 70 -34.04 35.08 -23.43
CA GLN A 70 -32.75 35.05 -22.74
C GLN A 70 -32.31 36.45 -22.30
N ALA A 71 -32.50 37.46 -23.15
CA ALA A 71 -32.20 38.85 -22.80
C ALA A 71 -33.04 39.35 -21.62
N ILE A 72 -34.34 38.99 -21.55
CA ILE A 72 -35.23 39.33 -20.42
C ILE A 72 -34.71 38.72 -19.12
N LYS A 73 -34.32 37.43 -19.14
CA LYS A 73 -33.75 36.74 -17.96
C LYS A 73 -32.46 37.42 -17.47
N LEU A 74 -31.54 37.73 -18.39
CA LEU A 74 -30.30 38.43 -18.07
C LEU A 74 -30.55 39.84 -17.54
N LEU A 75 -31.53 40.58 -18.09
CA LEU A 75 -31.92 41.90 -17.59
C LEU A 75 -32.53 41.84 -16.19
N ALA A 76 -33.32 40.80 -15.89
CA ALA A 76 -33.85 40.59 -14.54
C ALA A 76 -32.72 40.38 -13.53
N GLU A 77 -31.68 39.62 -13.89
CA GLU A 77 -30.47 39.43 -13.06
C GLU A 77 -29.68 40.74 -12.86
N VAL A 78 -29.57 41.58 -13.90
CA VAL A 78 -28.95 42.91 -13.76
C VAL A 78 -29.76 43.80 -12.82
N LYS A 79 -31.10 43.79 -12.94
CA LYS A 79 -32.01 44.57 -12.10
C LYS A 79 -31.97 44.16 -10.63
N SER A 80 -31.81 42.87 -10.34
CA SER A 80 -31.63 42.36 -8.97
C SER A 80 -30.24 42.65 -8.38
N GLY A 81 -29.39 43.42 -9.09
CA GLY A 81 -28.06 43.80 -8.61
C GLY A 81 -26.94 42.86 -9.06
N GLY A 82 -27.23 41.84 -9.86
CA GLY A 82 -26.24 40.94 -10.46
C GLY A 82 -25.39 41.60 -11.56
N ASP A 83 -24.41 40.83 -12.05
CA ASP A 83 -23.54 41.16 -13.17
C ASP A 83 -23.32 39.89 -14.02
N PRO A 84 -24.22 39.61 -14.98
CA PRO A 84 -24.19 38.36 -15.73
C PRO A 84 -22.91 38.19 -16.57
N GLN A 85 -22.29 39.29 -17.00
CA GLN A 85 -21.02 39.23 -17.73
C GLN A 85 -19.89 38.79 -16.79
N ARG A 86 -19.85 39.33 -15.56
CA ARG A 86 -18.88 38.89 -14.55
C ARG A 86 -19.08 37.42 -14.20
N VAL A 87 -20.32 36.99 -13.97
CA VAL A 87 -20.64 35.56 -13.66
C VAL A 87 -20.21 34.64 -14.81
N ALA A 88 -20.48 35.02 -16.07
CA ALA A 88 -20.05 34.27 -17.23
C ALA A 88 -18.51 34.24 -17.37
N GLN A 89 -17.83 35.34 -17.05
CA GLN A 89 -16.37 35.41 -17.05
C GLN A 89 -15.76 34.54 -15.95
N GLU A 90 -16.28 34.61 -14.72
CA GLU A 90 -15.86 33.80 -13.58
C GLU A 90 -16.01 32.31 -13.89
N LYS A 91 -17.16 31.90 -14.44
CA LYS A 91 -17.37 30.52 -14.90
C LYS A 91 -16.36 30.10 -15.97
N ARG A 92 -15.93 31.01 -16.86
CA ARG A 92 -14.97 30.69 -17.93
C ARG A 92 -13.53 30.61 -17.42
N GLN A 93 -13.19 31.41 -16.41
CA GLN A 93 -11.87 31.44 -15.78
C GLN A 93 -11.73 30.44 -14.63
N GLU A 94 -12.80 29.72 -14.33
CA GLU A 94 -12.79 28.69 -13.30
C GLU A 94 -11.76 27.60 -13.64
N PRO A 95 -10.91 27.21 -12.67
CA PRO A 95 -9.87 26.24 -12.93
C PRO A 95 -10.43 24.87 -13.29
N TYR A 96 -9.70 24.20 -14.15
CA TYR A 96 -9.92 22.79 -14.45
C TYR A 96 -9.28 21.90 -13.39
N MET A 97 -9.74 20.66 -13.32
CA MET A 97 -9.14 19.66 -12.43
C MET A 97 -7.66 19.39 -12.74
N ASP A 98 -7.21 19.59 -13.99
CA ASP A 98 -5.79 19.48 -14.34
C ASP A 98 -4.96 20.53 -13.59
N GLU A 99 -5.43 21.77 -13.55
CA GLU A 99 -4.79 22.89 -12.83
C GLU A 99 -4.85 22.67 -11.31
N LEU A 100 -5.97 22.16 -10.79
CA LEU A 100 -6.07 21.80 -9.36
C LEU A 100 -5.09 20.69 -8.98
N CYS A 101 -4.92 19.69 -9.86
CA CYS A 101 -3.95 18.62 -9.67
C CYS A 101 -2.51 19.16 -9.57
N GLU A 102 -2.14 20.07 -10.47
CA GLU A 102 -0.80 20.68 -10.50
C GLU A 102 -0.57 21.53 -9.25
N ARG A 103 -1.51 22.43 -8.95
CA ARG A 103 -1.45 23.25 -7.74
C ARG A 103 -1.35 22.42 -6.46
N TYR A 104 -2.09 21.31 -6.37
CA TYR A 104 -2.00 20.39 -5.24
C TYR A 104 -0.61 19.74 -5.13
N MET A 105 0.00 19.34 -6.25
CA MET A 105 1.34 18.77 -6.23
C MET A 105 2.39 19.80 -5.78
N ASP A 106 2.29 21.02 -6.28
CA ASP A 106 3.30 22.07 -6.05
C ASP A 106 3.16 22.72 -4.67
N GLU A 107 1.95 23.12 -4.29
CA GLU A 107 1.74 23.88 -3.05
C GLU A 107 1.55 22.98 -1.82
N HIS A 108 1.09 21.73 -1.97
CA HIS A 108 0.84 20.85 -0.83
C HIS A 108 1.81 19.66 -0.77
N VAL A 109 1.92 18.89 -1.86
CA VAL A 109 2.69 17.66 -1.84
C VAL A 109 4.19 17.94 -1.77
N ALA A 110 4.70 18.92 -2.53
CA ALA A 110 6.12 19.26 -2.53
C ALA A 110 6.62 19.74 -1.15
N ILE A 111 5.78 20.49 -0.43
CA ILE A 111 6.11 21.08 0.88
C ILE A 111 5.99 20.05 2.02
N HIS A 112 4.92 19.25 2.03
CA HIS A 112 4.56 18.45 3.21
C HIS A 112 4.90 16.96 3.10
N CYS A 113 5.29 16.46 1.92
CA CYS A 113 5.52 15.03 1.72
C CYS A 113 6.99 14.71 1.44
N LYS A 114 7.48 13.59 1.99
CA LYS A 114 8.80 13.03 1.63
C LYS A 114 8.85 12.64 0.13
N PRO A 115 10.02 12.67 -0.53
CA PRO A 115 10.14 12.42 -1.98
C PRO A 115 9.47 11.14 -2.48
N ARG A 116 9.57 10.04 -1.71
CA ARG A 116 8.91 8.77 -2.05
C ARG A 116 7.38 8.88 -2.05
N THR A 117 6.82 9.63 -1.10
CA THR A 117 5.38 9.91 -1.03
C THR A 117 4.95 10.80 -2.20
N GLN A 118 5.75 11.82 -2.55
CA GLN A 118 5.50 12.67 -3.71
C GLN A 118 5.45 11.85 -5.01
N ALA A 119 6.44 10.97 -5.23
CA ALA A 119 6.47 10.07 -6.38
C ALA A 119 5.26 9.14 -6.43
N GLY A 120 4.84 8.59 -5.28
CA GLY A 120 3.63 7.77 -5.17
C GLY A 120 2.37 8.55 -5.51
N TYR A 121 2.28 9.82 -5.09
CA TYR A 121 1.17 10.70 -5.41
C TYR A 121 1.13 11.10 -6.88
N ALA A 122 2.28 11.48 -7.46
CA ALA A 122 2.40 11.79 -8.89
C ALA A 122 1.97 10.60 -9.76
N TRP A 123 2.39 9.38 -9.40
CA TRP A 123 1.97 8.17 -10.10
C TRP A 123 0.47 7.93 -10.00
N LEU A 124 -0.11 8.03 -8.80
CA LEU A 124 -1.54 7.81 -8.58
C LEU A 124 -2.38 8.82 -9.37
N MET A 125 -1.94 10.07 -9.39
CA MET A 125 -2.59 11.17 -10.08
C MET A 125 -2.53 11.01 -11.59
N LYS A 126 -1.34 10.74 -12.14
CA LYS A 126 -1.14 10.49 -13.59
C LYS A 126 -1.90 9.26 -14.06
N LYS A 127 -1.91 8.19 -13.27
CA LYS A 127 -2.47 6.90 -13.68
C LYS A 127 -3.99 6.84 -13.54
N PHE A 128 -4.57 7.48 -12.52
CA PHE A 128 -5.99 7.30 -12.20
C PHE A 128 -6.79 8.61 -12.21
N ILE A 129 -6.31 9.68 -11.56
CA ILE A 129 -7.10 10.89 -11.35
C ILE A 129 -7.20 11.74 -12.62
N LYS A 130 -6.06 12.17 -13.20
CA LYS A 130 -6.04 13.01 -14.41
C LYS A 130 -6.81 12.35 -15.58
N PRO A 131 -6.65 11.04 -15.88
CA PRO A 131 -7.41 10.39 -16.96
C PRO A 131 -8.93 10.42 -16.82
N TYR A 132 -9.46 10.67 -15.62
CA TYR A 132 -10.90 10.69 -15.38
C TYR A 132 -11.44 12.12 -15.23
N PHE A 133 -10.71 12.99 -14.52
CA PHE A 133 -11.23 14.28 -14.10
C PHE A 133 -10.67 15.48 -14.87
N ARG A 134 -9.55 15.37 -15.60
CA ARG A 134 -8.74 16.53 -16.04
C ARG A 134 -9.53 17.64 -16.73
N ASP A 135 -10.49 17.28 -17.59
CA ASP A 135 -11.22 18.23 -18.45
C ASP A 135 -12.49 18.78 -17.76
N MET A 136 -12.77 18.35 -16.53
CA MET A 136 -13.88 18.87 -15.72
C MET A 136 -13.45 20.12 -14.97
N LYS A 137 -14.36 21.08 -14.81
CA LYS A 137 -14.14 22.21 -13.91
C LYS A 137 -14.23 21.79 -12.46
N VAL A 138 -13.48 22.47 -11.61
CA VAL A 138 -13.40 22.15 -10.18
C VAL A 138 -14.78 22.19 -9.51
N SER A 139 -15.67 23.15 -9.80
CA SER A 139 -17.03 23.23 -9.25
C SER A 139 -18.01 22.20 -9.83
N GLU A 140 -17.77 21.75 -11.05
CA GLU A 140 -18.66 20.83 -11.77
C GLU A 140 -18.50 19.38 -11.29
N VAL A 141 -17.36 19.02 -10.68
CA VAL A 141 -17.18 17.66 -10.14
C VAL A 141 -18.20 17.39 -9.04
N THR A 142 -19.02 16.38 -9.27
CA THR A 142 -20.09 15.96 -8.36
C THR A 142 -19.71 14.73 -7.54
N ARG A 143 -20.51 14.42 -6.53
CA ARG A 143 -20.39 13.17 -5.78
C ARG A 143 -20.60 11.94 -6.65
N ALA A 144 -21.49 12.03 -7.65
CA ALA A 144 -21.75 10.92 -8.56
C ALA A 144 -20.50 10.57 -9.37
N ASP A 145 -19.76 11.59 -9.83
CA ASP A 145 -18.51 11.39 -10.59
C ASP A 145 -17.44 10.71 -9.72
N VAL A 146 -17.26 11.16 -8.47
CA VAL A 146 -16.30 10.54 -7.55
C VAL A 146 -16.71 9.11 -7.19
N ALA A 147 -18.00 8.83 -7.02
CA ALA A 147 -18.51 7.49 -6.76
C ALA A 147 -18.30 6.57 -7.97
N ALA A 148 -18.58 7.04 -9.18
CA ALA A 148 -18.35 6.30 -10.43
C ALA A 148 -16.87 6.01 -10.64
N PHE A 149 -16.00 7.00 -10.40
CA PHE A 149 -14.55 6.83 -10.41
C PHE A 149 -14.08 5.76 -9.40
N HIS A 150 -14.53 5.84 -8.15
CA HIS A 150 -14.14 4.88 -7.10
C HIS A 150 -14.62 3.46 -7.45
N HIS A 151 -15.84 3.33 -7.98
CA HIS A 151 -16.40 2.06 -8.46
C HIS A 151 -15.63 1.48 -9.66
N LYS A 152 -15.16 2.33 -10.59
CA LYS A 152 -14.31 1.90 -11.71
C LYS A 152 -13.00 1.25 -11.22
N MET A 153 -12.51 1.67 -10.05
CA MET A 153 -11.29 1.14 -9.43
C MET A 153 -11.52 -0.04 -8.47
N ARG A 154 -12.73 -0.63 -8.40
CA ARG A 154 -13.08 -1.71 -7.45
C ARG A 154 -12.15 -2.93 -7.46
N ASN A 155 -11.54 -3.24 -8.60
CA ASN A 155 -10.59 -4.35 -8.75
C ASN A 155 -9.20 -4.06 -8.16
N SER A 156 -8.96 -2.82 -7.72
CA SER A 156 -7.78 -2.42 -6.97
C SER A 156 -8.16 -1.62 -5.71
N PRO A 157 -8.78 -2.26 -4.70
CA PRO A 157 -9.34 -1.58 -3.53
C PRO A 157 -8.36 -0.66 -2.81
N TYR A 158 -7.10 -1.06 -2.71
CA TYR A 158 -6.03 -0.26 -2.10
C TYR A 158 -5.83 1.07 -2.85
N ASN A 159 -5.61 1.01 -4.17
CA ASN A 159 -5.41 2.21 -4.98
C ASN A 159 -6.68 3.06 -5.06
N ALA A 160 -7.86 2.44 -5.12
CA ALA A 160 -9.14 3.13 -5.11
C ALA A 160 -9.30 3.98 -3.84
N ASN A 161 -9.00 3.41 -2.67
CA ASN A 161 -9.07 4.11 -1.40
C ASN A 161 -8.01 5.21 -1.28
N ARG A 162 -6.78 4.98 -1.78
CA ARG A 162 -5.72 6.00 -1.80
C ARG A 162 -6.07 7.17 -2.73
N ALA A 163 -6.66 6.88 -3.90
CA ALA A 163 -7.10 7.92 -4.83
C ALA A 163 -8.25 8.73 -4.23
N LEU A 164 -9.20 8.05 -3.56
CA LEU A 164 -10.30 8.70 -2.84
C LEU A 164 -9.81 9.61 -1.71
N GLU A 165 -8.77 9.22 -0.97
CA GLU A 165 -8.13 10.06 0.05
C GLU A 165 -7.48 11.30 -0.56
N MET A 166 -6.76 11.14 -1.68
CA MET A 166 -6.13 12.25 -2.38
C MET A 166 -7.18 13.24 -2.92
N ILE A 167 -8.22 12.74 -3.58
CA ILE A 167 -9.36 13.54 -4.05
C ILE A 167 -9.97 14.30 -2.87
N SER A 168 -10.20 13.63 -1.74
CA SER A 168 -10.72 14.30 -0.54
C SER A 168 -9.85 15.47 -0.11
N LYS A 169 -8.51 15.31 -0.09
CA LYS A 169 -7.59 16.37 0.34
C LYS A 169 -7.50 17.50 -0.68
N MET A 170 -7.47 17.19 -1.98
CA MET A 170 -7.50 18.17 -3.06
C MET A 170 -8.74 19.07 -2.98
N PHE A 171 -9.93 18.47 -2.79
CA PHE A 171 -11.16 19.24 -2.69
C PHE A 171 -11.30 20.01 -1.38
N GLN A 172 -10.71 19.54 -0.27
CA GLN A 172 -10.60 20.37 0.96
C GLN A 172 -9.72 21.61 0.72
N LEU A 173 -8.64 21.48 -0.04
CA LEU A 173 -7.80 22.61 -0.41
C LEU A 173 -8.50 23.52 -1.42
N ALA A 174 -9.28 22.97 -2.34
CA ALA A 174 -10.11 23.75 -3.25
C ALA A 174 -11.15 24.61 -2.50
N GLU A 175 -11.78 24.08 -1.44
CA GLU A 175 -12.63 24.85 -0.52
C GLU A 175 -11.83 25.97 0.15
N LEU A 176 -10.69 25.64 0.75
CA LEU A 176 -9.80 26.61 1.40
C LEU A 176 -9.33 27.73 0.44
N TRP A 177 -9.09 27.40 -0.82
CA TRP A 177 -8.66 28.35 -1.85
C TRP A 177 -9.81 29.12 -2.51
N GLY A 178 -11.05 28.94 -2.04
CA GLY A 178 -12.23 29.61 -2.60
C GLY A 178 -12.59 29.15 -4.02
N LEU A 179 -12.03 28.03 -4.49
CA LEU A 179 -12.37 27.43 -5.78
C LEU A 179 -13.71 26.67 -5.71
N ARG A 180 -14.18 26.38 -4.50
CA ARG A 180 -15.50 25.82 -4.23
C ARG A 180 -16.06 26.36 -2.91
N PRO A 181 -17.39 26.33 -2.72
CA PRO A 181 -18.01 26.64 -1.43
C PRO A 181 -17.59 25.66 -0.35
N ASP A 182 -17.58 26.12 0.91
CA ASP A 182 -17.34 25.26 2.07
C ASP A 182 -18.33 24.09 2.14
N HIS A 183 -17.85 22.94 2.64
CA HIS A 183 -18.62 21.71 2.79
C HIS A 183 -19.19 21.12 1.48
N SER A 184 -18.66 21.53 0.33
CA SER A 184 -19.07 21.06 -1.00
C SER A 184 -18.23 19.90 -1.53
N ASN A 185 -17.28 19.37 -0.74
CA ASN A 185 -16.37 18.31 -1.13
C ASN A 185 -17.12 17.08 -1.72
N PRO A 186 -16.90 16.74 -3.00
CA PRO A 186 -17.66 15.70 -3.69
C PRO A 186 -17.35 14.29 -3.16
N ARG A 187 -16.25 14.08 -2.44
CA ARG A 187 -15.94 12.79 -1.81
C ARG A 187 -16.88 12.45 -0.63
N ARG A 188 -17.57 13.44 -0.05
CA ARG A 188 -18.38 13.26 1.17
C ARG A 188 -19.36 12.09 1.03
N LEU A 189 -19.49 11.29 2.09
CA LEU A 189 -20.33 10.07 2.19
C LEU A 189 -19.86 8.84 1.38
N ILE A 190 -18.81 8.94 0.57
CA ILE A 190 -18.30 7.77 -0.16
C ILE A 190 -17.46 6.89 0.79
N LYS A 191 -17.96 5.67 1.03
CA LYS A 191 -17.30 4.68 1.88
C LYS A 191 -16.09 4.07 1.15
N LYS A 192 -15.01 3.86 1.90
CA LYS A 192 -13.82 3.14 1.41
C LYS A 192 -14.14 1.65 1.29
N TYR A 193 -13.48 0.96 0.37
CA TYR A 193 -13.52 -0.50 0.33
C TYR A 193 -12.87 -1.10 1.59
N PRO A 194 -13.40 -2.21 2.12
CA PRO A 194 -12.78 -2.90 3.25
C PRO A 194 -11.38 -3.37 2.86
N MET A 195 -10.40 -3.13 3.73
CA MET A 195 -9.05 -3.67 3.58
C MET A 195 -8.89 -4.84 4.54
N LYS A 196 -8.52 -6.01 4.02
CA LYS A 196 -8.14 -7.15 4.85
C LYS A 196 -6.68 -6.96 5.29
N SER A 197 -6.44 -6.69 6.56
CA SER A 197 -5.11 -6.85 7.13
C SER A 197 -4.77 -8.34 7.19
N ARG A 198 -3.59 -8.71 6.71
CA ARG A 198 -3.06 -10.06 6.92
C ARG A 198 -2.18 -10.04 8.17
N GLU A 199 -2.34 -11.03 9.02
CA GLU A 199 -1.50 -11.25 10.19
C GLU A 199 -0.68 -12.50 9.95
N ARG A 200 0.62 -12.31 9.72
CA ARG A 200 1.57 -13.38 9.40
C ARG A 200 2.89 -13.08 10.09
N TYR A 201 3.45 -14.09 10.74
CA TYR A 201 4.74 -14.07 11.41
C TYR A 201 5.28 -15.51 11.43
N LEU A 202 6.60 -15.66 11.50
CA LEU A 202 7.25 -16.97 11.50
C LEU A 202 6.89 -17.78 12.75
N SER A 203 6.62 -19.07 12.56
CA SER A 203 6.62 -20.04 13.67
C SER A 203 8.05 -20.28 14.18
N LYS A 204 8.19 -20.95 15.32
CA LYS A 204 9.51 -21.35 15.86
C LYS A 204 10.26 -22.25 14.88
N GLU A 205 9.56 -23.18 14.24
CA GLU A 205 10.09 -24.14 13.28
C GLU A 205 10.49 -23.44 11.97
N GLU A 206 9.68 -22.49 11.49
CA GLU A 206 10.02 -21.69 10.32
C GLU A 206 11.23 -20.79 10.57
N ALA A 207 11.32 -20.17 11.75
CA ALA A 207 12.48 -19.38 12.13
C ALA A 207 13.76 -20.23 12.20
N LYS A 208 13.68 -21.47 12.72
CA LYS A 208 14.79 -22.43 12.72
C LYS A 208 15.22 -22.81 11.30
N ARG A 209 14.28 -23.19 10.42
CA ARG A 209 14.60 -23.52 9.02
C ARG A 209 15.22 -22.34 8.28
N LEU A 210 14.68 -21.13 8.48
CA LEU A 210 15.27 -19.93 7.91
C LEU A 210 16.69 -19.70 8.43
N GLY A 211 16.91 -19.85 9.73
CA GLY A 211 18.25 -19.76 10.35
C GLY A 211 19.26 -20.69 9.68
N ALA A 212 18.91 -21.98 9.54
CA ALA A 212 19.77 -22.97 8.89
C ALA A 212 20.14 -22.58 7.45
N VAL A 213 19.17 -22.08 6.67
CA VAL A 213 19.41 -21.60 5.30
C VAL A 213 20.34 -20.39 5.29
N LEU A 214 20.15 -19.43 6.20
CA LEU A 214 20.99 -18.24 6.27
C LEU A 214 22.43 -18.59 6.69
N ASP A 215 22.60 -19.56 7.58
CA ASP A 215 23.93 -20.04 8.01
C ASP A 215 24.65 -20.80 6.88
N GLU A 216 23.95 -21.66 6.14
CA GLU A 216 24.49 -22.32 4.94
C GLU A 216 24.97 -21.29 3.90
N LEU A 217 24.17 -20.25 3.66
CA LEU A 217 24.50 -19.17 2.72
C LEU A 217 25.66 -18.28 3.18
N LYS A 218 25.93 -18.20 4.49
CA LYS A 218 27.13 -17.54 5.01
C LYS A 218 28.38 -18.37 4.81
N GLN A 219 28.27 -19.70 4.92
CA GLN A 219 29.41 -20.60 4.70
C GLN A 219 29.83 -20.64 3.23
N TYR A 220 28.86 -20.50 2.31
CA TYR A 220 29.10 -20.43 0.87
C TYR A 220 28.52 -19.14 0.28
N PRO A 221 29.15 -17.97 0.54
CA PRO A 221 28.63 -16.68 0.14
C PRO A 221 28.50 -16.57 -1.38
N ASP A 222 27.30 -16.28 -1.85
CA ASP A 222 27.08 -15.79 -3.20
C ASP A 222 26.98 -14.26 -3.22
N GLN A 223 26.49 -13.69 -4.33
CA GLN A 223 26.30 -12.24 -4.45
C GLN A 223 25.27 -11.64 -3.46
N ASN A 224 24.58 -12.46 -2.64
CA ASN A 224 23.52 -12.04 -1.73
C ASN A 224 23.91 -12.08 -0.25
N LEU A 225 25.20 -12.19 0.09
CA LEU A 225 25.66 -12.17 1.48
C LEU A 225 25.15 -10.93 2.25
N ALA A 226 25.20 -9.75 1.65
CA ALA A 226 24.63 -8.53 2.27
C ALA A 226 23.12 -8.66 2.55
N ALA A 227 22.37 -9.39 1.71
CA ALA A 227 20.95 -9.65 1.93
C ALA A 227 20.72 -10.63 3.09
N VAL A 228 21.60 -11.62 3.29
CA VAL A 228 21.58 -12.52 4.45
C VAL A 228 21.70 -11.72 5.74
N TYR A 229 22.72 -10.86 5.83
CA TYR A 229 22.91 -9.97 6.98
C TYR A 229 21.74 -9.02 7.21
N CYS A 230 21.17 -8.47 6.14
CA CYS A 230 19.99 -7.61 6.21
C CYS A 230 18.80 -8.34 6.85
N ILE A 231 18.55 -9.59 6.47
CA ILE A 231 17.43 -10.39 6.99
C ILE A 231 17.63 -10.78 8.45
N GLN A 232 18.85 -11.14 8.83
CA GLN A 232 19.18 -11.42 10.24
C GLN A 232 18.99 -10.18 11.11
N LEU A 233 19.48 -9.00 10.67
CA LEU A 233 19.26 -7.75 11.39
C LEU A 233 17.76 -7.41 11.49
N LEU A 234 16.98 -7.62 10.42
CA LEU A 234 15.53 -7.39 10.45
C LEU A 234 14.82 -8.27 11.48
N LEU A 235 15.18 -9.55 11.57
CA LEU A 235 14.63 -10.49 12.53
C LEU A 235 15.02 -10.15 13.97
N LEU A 236 16.26 -9.75 14.20
CA LEU A 236 16.80 -9.53 15.54
C LEU A 236 16.50 -8.15 16.13
N THR A 237 16.13 -7.16 15.30
CA THR A 237 15.89 -5.78 15.75
C THR A 237 14.44 -5.33 15.61
N GLY A 238 13.64 -6.03 14.79
CA GLY A 238 12.29 -5.58 14.45
C GLY A 238 12.25 -4.25 13.66
N CYS A 239 13.38 -3.76 13.16
CA CYS A 239 13.46 -2.55 12.35
C CYS A 239 12.70 -2.67 11.02
N ARG A 240 12.36 -1.53 10.41
CA ARG A 240 11.81 -1.52 9.04
C ARG A 240 12.92 -1.81 8.04
N LEU A 241 12.56 -2.40 6.89
CA LEU A 241 13.50 -2.67 5.79
C LEU A 241 14.34 -1.45 5.43
N SER A 242 13.73 -0.29 5.23
CA SER A 242 14.47 0.93 4.89
C SER A 242 15.45 1.34 5.99
N GLU A 243 15.10 1.14 7.27
CA GLU A 243 15.96 1.51 8.40
C GLU A 243 17.23 0.66 8.43
N ILE A 244 17.12 -0.65 8.15
CA ILE A 244 18.29 -1.55 8.04
C ILE A 244 19.07 -1.31 6.74
N GLN A 245 18.38 -1.08 5.61
CA GLN A 245 19.05 -0.78 4.34
C GLN A 245 19.89 0.48 4.43
N THR A 246 19.42 1.53 5.09
CA THR A 246 20.15 2.80 5.20
C THR A 246 20.94 2.92 6.51
N LEU A 247 21.10 1.83 7.27
CA LEU A 247 21.87 1.83 8.51
C LEU A 247 23.34 2.08 8.19
N LYS A 248 23.94 3.04 8.87
CA LYS A 248 25.36 3.38 8.77
C LYS A 248 26.10 3.05 10.06
N TRP A 249 27.42 2.85 9.94
CA TRP A 249 28.28 2.59 11.09
C TRP A 249 28.29 3.75 12.09
N GLU A 250 28.21 5.00 11.63
CA GLU A 250 28.09 6.19 12.50
C GLU A 250 26.84 6.18 13.41
N TYR A 251 25.84 5.37 13.09
CA TYR A 251 24.61 5.25 13.90
C TYR A 251 24.71 4.13 14.94
N TYR A 252 25.72 3.27 14.85
CA TYR A 252 25.93 2.18 15.78
C TYR A 252 26.79 2.67 16.95
N ASP A 253 26.22 2.59 18.14
CA ASP A 253 26.92 2.90 19.38
C ASP A 253 27.01 1.62 20.21
N ARG A 254 28.23 1.05 20.21
CA ARG A 254 28.53 -0.24 20.85
C ARG A 254 28.41 -0.16 22.37
N ASP A 255 28.86 0.93 22.98
CA ASP A 255 28.93 1.09 24.43
C ASP A 255 27.53 1.21 25.03
N SER A 256 26.67 2.02 24.41
CA SER A 256 25.27 2.14 24.81
C SER A 256 24.39 0.99 24.33
N LYS A 257 24.91 0.10 23.47
CA LYS A 257 24.17 -1.00 22.81
C LYS A 257 22.94 -0.49 22.06
N THR A 258 23.14 0.53 21.22
CA THR A 258 22.04 1.16 20.47
C THR A 258 22.34 1.39 18.98
N LEU A 259 21.27 1.46 18.19
CA LEU A 259 21.28 2.03 16.85
C LEU A 259 20.50 3.34 16.87
N ARG A 260 21.19 4.46 16.64
CA ARG A 260 20.64 5.83 16.68
C ARG A 260 20.24 6.26 15.27
N LEU A 261 18.98 6.07 14.90
CA LEU A 261 18.48 6.30 13.54
C LEU A 261 17.96 7.74 13.41
N PRO A 262 18.62 8.64 12.64
CA PRO A 262 18.24 10.04 12.57
C PRO A 262 17.01 10.29 11.69
N ASP A 263 16.85 9.53 10.60
CA ASP A 263 15.69 9.63 9.71
C ASP A 263 14.97 8.29 9.62
N SER A 264 13.80 8.22 10.26
CA SER A 264 12.88 7.08 10.13
C SER A 264 11.50 7.51 9.63
N LYS A 265 10.61 6.54 9.40
CA LYS A 265 9.20 6.83 9.05
C LYS A 265 8.50 7.68 10.10
N THR A 266 8.93 7.62 11.36
CA THR A 266 8.32 8.30 12.50
C THR A 266 9.24 9.37 13.12
N GLY A 267 10.28 9.81 12.40
CA GLY A 267 11.30 10.73 12.92
C GLY A 267 12.52 10.00 13.53
N ALA A 268 13.38 10.72 14.23
CA ALA A 268 14.55 10.14 14.87
C ALA A 268 14.14 9.12 15.94
N LYS A 269 14.85 7.98 16.04
CA LYS A 269 14.60 6.97 17.06
C LYS A 269 15.84 6.19 17.45
N THR A 270 15.85 5.69 18.68
CA THR A 270 16.89 4.80 19.21
C THR A 270 16.35 3.39 19.29
N VAL A 271 17.11 2.42 18.77
CA VAL A 271 16.80 0.99 18.84
C VAL A 271 17.81 0.34 19.77
N TYR A 272 17.34 -0.27 20.85
CA TYR A 272 18.17 -1.03 21.79
C TYR A 272 18.45 -2.42 21.22
N ILE A 273 19.70 -2.86 21.29
CA ILE A 273 20.15 -4.11 20.68
C ILE A 273 20.84 -5.03 21.69
N GLY A 274 20.67 -6.33 21.49
CA GLY A 274 21.28 -7.38 22.33
C GLY A 274 22.61 -7.89 21.78
N ALA A 275 23.25 -8.78 22.55
CA ALA A 275 24.54 -9.38 22.20
C ALA A 275 24.55 -10.06 20.82
N ALA A 276 23.45 -10.72 20.43
CA ALA A 276 23.33 -11.35 19.11
C ALA A 276 23.50 -10.35 17.96
N VAL A 277 22.93 -9.14 18.08
CA VAL A 277 23.08 -8.09 17.06
C VAL A 277 24.48 -7.49 17.09
N ILE A 278 25.06 -7.29 18.28
CA ILE A 278 26.42 -6.78 18.45
C ILE A 278 27.44 -7.72 17.78
N ASN A 279 27.31 -9.03 18.02
CA ASN A 279 28.17 -10.04 17.42
C ASN A 279 27.99 -10.07 15.90
N LEU A 280 26.76 -9.96 15.41
CA LEU A 280 26.48 -9.91 13.98
C LEU A 280 27.07 -8.65 13.32
N LEU A 281 27.00 -7.50 13.99
CA LEU A 281 27.62 -6.27 13.49
C LEU A 281 29.15 -6.39 13.44
N ALA A 282 29.77 -6.98 14.46
CA ALA A 282 31.21 -7.25 14.45
C ALA A 282 31.61 -8.21 13.32
N GLU A 283 30.82 -9.26 13.08
CA GLU A 283 31.01 -10.18 11.95
C GLU A 283 30.94 -9.43 10.61
N ILE A 284 29.91 -8.60 10.42
CA ILE A 284 29.73 -7.79 9.19
C ILE A 284 30.90 -6.83 8.99
N GLU A 285 31.34 -6.15 10.05
CA GLU A 285 32.40 -5.16 9.99
C GLU A 285 33.73 -5.77 9.53
N GLN A 286 34.04 -6.97 10.03
CA GLN A 286 35.27 -7.71 9.77
C GLN A 286 35.23 -8.58 8.50
N HIS A 287 34.04 -8.78 7.90
CA HIS A 287 33.89 -9.71 6.78
C HIS A 287 34.66 -9.23 5.53
N PRO A 288 35.50 -10.08 4.89
CA PRO A 288 36.37 -9.67 3.77
C PRO A 288 35.63 -9.20 2.52
N ALA A 289 34.40 -9.69 2.30
CA ALA A 289 33.55 -9.25 1.19
C ALA A 289 32.95 -7.84 1.38
N ARG A 290 33.04 -7.24 2.58
CA ARG A 290 32.58 -5.88 2.83
C ARG A 290 33.59 -4.87 2.27
N PRO A 291 33.17 -3.88 1.46
CA PRO A 291 34.07 -2.79 1.07
C PRO A 291 34.43 -1.94 2.30
N LYS A 292 35.75 -1.81 2.60
CA LYS A 292 36.27 -1.13 3.80
C LYS A 292 35.70 0.29 4.00
N ASP A 293 35.64 1.08 2.93
CA ASP A 293 35.21 2.47 2.97
C ASP A 293 33.70 2.67 2.80
N ASN A 294 32.89 1.60 2.83
CA ASN A 294 31.44 1.75 2.73
C ASN A 294 30.84 2.20 4.07
N PRO A 295 30.15 3.36 4.12
CA PRO A 295 29.55 3.86 5.36
C PRO A 295 28.35 3.04 5.82
N TYR A 296 27.72 2.27 4.93
CA TYR A 296 26.55 1.46 5.25
C TYR A 296 26.94 0.11 5.86
N VAL A 297 26.16 -0.33 6.86
CA VAL A 297 26.28 -1.67 7.46
C VAL A 297 25.96 -2.73 6.42
N ILE A 298 24.88 -2.52 5.65
CA ILE A 298 24.48 -3.41 4.57
C ILE A 298 24.84 -2.77 3.22
N TRP A 299 25.94 -3.24 2.63
CA TRP A 299 26.49 -2.68 1.40
C TRP A 299 25.70 -3.10 0.15
N GLY A 300 25.73 -2.24 -0.87
CA GLY A 300 25.23 -2.51 -2.21
C GLY A 300 26.31 -3.01 -3.16
N LYS A 301 25.91 -3.33 -4.39
CA LYS A 301 26.84 -3.77 -5.46
C LYS A 301 27.80 -2.67 -5.93
N LYS A 302 27.42 -1.39 -5.75
CA LYS A 302 28.25 -0.24 -6.11
C LYS A 302 28.95 0.31 -4.86
N PRO A 303 30.23 0.74 -4.96
CA PRO A 303 30.94 1.36 -3.86
C PRO A 303 30.16 2.52 -3.23
N GLY A 304 30.19 2.63 -1.91
CA GLY A 304 29.53 3.70 -1.15
C GLY A 304 27.98 3.66 -1.13
N MET A 305 27.36 2.68 -1.78
CA MET A 305 25.90 2.52 -1.79
C MET A 305 25.46 1.41 -0.84
N HIS A 306 24.20 1.47 -0.43
CA HIS A 306 23.53 0.39 0.29
C HIS A 306 22.74 -0.54 -0.64
N ILE A 307 22.34 -1.71 -0.13
CA ILE A 307 21.44 -2.61 -0.86
C ILE A 307 20.07 -1.96 -1.07
N LYS A 308 19.54 -2.00 -2.30
CA LYS A 308 18.23 -1.41 -2.64
C LYS A 308 17.13 -2.44 -2.76
N ASP A 309 17.41 -3.55 -3.46
CA ASP A 309 16.46 -4.63 -3.65
C ASP A 309 16.90 -5.86 -2.87
N ILE A 310 16.02 -6.33 -1.98
CA ILE A 310 16.22 -7.58 -1.23
C ILE A 310 15.11 -8.59 -1.55
N GLN A 311 14.09 -8.21 -2.33
CA GLN A 311 12.92 -9.06 -2.58
C GLN A 311 13.29 -10.35 -3.28
N ASN A 312 14.16 -10.30 -4.29
CA ASN A 312 14.60 -11.48 -5.00
C ASN A 312 15.38 -12.44 -4.09
N ALA A 313 16.29 -11.91 -3.27
CA ALA A 313 17.02 -12.71 -2.28
C ALA A 313 16.06 -13.31 -1.25
N TRP A 314 15.10 -12.53 -0.75
CA TRP A 314 14.10 -13.00 0.20
C TRP A 314 13.22 -14.12 -0.35
N GLN A 315 12.74 -13.99 -1.58
CA GLN A 315 11.95 -15.03 -2.24
C GLN A 315 12.74 -16.34 -2.36
N ARG A 316 14.03 -16.24 -2.71
CA ARG A 316 14.92 -17.40 -2.78
C ARG A 316 15.11 -18.06 -1.42
N PHE A 317 15.46 -17.29 -0.39
CA PHE A 317 15.73 -17.82 0.95
C PHE A 317 14.50 -18.46 1.58
N ARG A 318 13.34 -17.83 1.42
CA ARG A 318 12.06 -18.42 1.85
C ARG A 318 11.74 -19.72 1.14
N LYS A 319 11.99 -19.79 -0.17
CA LYS A 319 11.74 -21.00 -0.95
C LYS A 319 12.65 -22.15 -0.46
N GLN A 320 13.92 -21.87 -0.22
CA GLN A 320 14.87 -22.85 0.31
C GLN A 320 14.52 -23.27 1.76
N ALA A 321 13.96 -22.37 2.56
CA ALA A 321 13.52 -22.66 3.92
C ALA A 321 12.11 -23.29 4.00
N GLU A 322 11.45 -23.51 2.86
CA GLU A 322 10.07 -24.01 2.77
C GLU A 322 9.08 -23.14 3.58
N ILE A 323 9.12 -21.83 3.35
CA ILE A 323 8.29 -20.83 4.04
C ILE A 323 7.34 -20.13 3.07
N GLU A 324 6.06 -20.44 3.19
CA GLU A 324 5.01 -19.88 2.36
C GLU A 324 4.39 -18.60 2.95
N ASP A 325 3.96 -17.69 2.06
CA ASP A 325 3.27 -16.42 2.34
C ASP A 325 3.88 -15.44 3.38
N VAL A 326 5.18 -15.51 3.71
CA VAL A 326 5.86 -14.53 4.60
C VAL A 326 6.51 -13.38 3.82
N ARG A 327 6.05 -12.15 4.00
CA ARG A 327 6.66 -10.96 3.41
C ARG A 327 7.85 -10.50 4.24
N ILE A 328 8.75 -9.71 3.67
CA ILE A 328 9.88 -9.14 4.42
C ILE A 328 9.40 -8.35 5.63
N HIS A 329 8.28 -7.62 5.49
CA HIS A 329 7.71 -6.85 6.60
C HIS A 329 7.20 -7.75 7.74
N ASP A 330 6.87 -9.01 7.45
CA ASP A 330 6.42 -9.98 8.43
C ASP A 330 7.57 -10.44 9.33
N LEU A 331 8.84 -10.18 8.98
CA LEU A 331 9.98 -10.38 9.89
C LEU A 331 9.89 -9.45 11.11
N ARG A 332 9.42 -8.22 10.92
CA ARG A 332 9.12 -7.30 12.03
C ARG A 332 7.93 -7.77 12.86
N HIS A 333 6.90 -8.34 12.21
CA HIS A 333 5.79 -8.98 12.92
C HIS A 333 6.26 -10.21 13.71
N SER A 334 7.23 -10.95 13.19
CA SER A 334 7.87 -12.08 13.86
C SER A 334 8.60 -11.61 15.11
N PHE A 335 9.47 -10.61 15.03
CA PHE A 335 10.13 -10.04 16.22
C PHE A 335 9.12 -9.68 17.33
N ALA A 336 8.01 -9.02 16.95
CA ALA A 336 6.97 -8.64 17.88
C ALA A 336 6.24 -9.86 18.49
N SER A 337 5.87 -10.84 17.66
CA SER A 337 5.21 -12.08 18.09
C SER A 337 6.08 -12.89 19.06
N PHE A 338 7.38 -13.03 18.75
CA PHE A 338 8.34 -13.65 19.65
C PHE A 338 8.46 -12.89 20.97
N ALA A 339 8.53 -11.56 20.96
CA ALA A 339 8.56 -10.76 22.20
C ALA A 339 7.29 -10.94 23.05
N VAL A 340 6.11 -11.06 22.42
CA VAL A 340 4.87 -11.39 23.13
C VAL A 340 4.95 -12.78 23.77
N SER A 341 5.45 -13.78 23.04
CA SER A 341 5.61 -15.14 23.57
C SER A 341 6.58 -15.24 24.75
N GLN A 342 7.42 -14.24 24.96
CA GLN A 342 8.33 -14.12 26.10
C GLN A 342 7.71 -13.32 27.27
N GLY A 343 6.40 -13.06 27.22
CA GLY A 343 5.67 -12.34 28.28
C GLY A 343 5.91 -10.83 28.32
N MET A 344 6.54 -10.26 27.30
CA MET A 344 6.89 -8.83 27.31
C MET A 344 5.65 -7.96 27.09
N SER A 345 5.47 -6.89 27.89
CA SER A 345 4.28 -6.04 27.77
C SER A 345 4.14 -5.36 26.41
N ILE A 346 2.90 -5.12 25.96
CA ILE A 346 2.57 -4.42 24.70
C ILE A 346 3.26 -3.04 24.64
N ALA A 347 3.36 -2.34 25.77
CA ALA A 347 4.03 -1.05 25.86
C ALA A 347 5.54 -1.16 25.58
N MET A 348 6.22 -2.15 26.17
CA MET A 348 7.63 -2.42 25.92
C MET A 348 7.89 -2.80 24.47
N ILE A 349 7.09 -3.70 23.91
CA ILE A 349 7.18 -4.11 22.48
C ILE A 349 6.97 -2.90 21.57
N GLY A 350 6.01 -2.03 21.89
CA GLY A 350 5.77 -0.78 21.17
C GLY A 350 7.00 0.13 21.15
N ARG A 351 7.69 0.28 22.29
CA ARG A 351 8.94 1.05 22.37
C ARG A 351 10.08 0.40 21.59
N LEU A 352 10.28 -0.92 21.70
CA LEU A 352 11.30 -1.65 20.94
C LEU A 352 11.11 -1.48 19.42
N LEU A 353 9.87 -1.53 18.95
CA LEU A 353 9.54 -1.35 17.54
C LEU A 353 9.56 0.11 17.07
N GLY A 354 9.55 1.07 18.00
CA GLY A 354 9.42 2.50 17.70
C GLY A 354 8.02 2.86 17.16
N HIS A 355 6.96 2.34 17.78
CA HIS A 355 5.58 2.75 17.49
C HIS A 355 5.23 4.02 18.26
N THR A 356 4.69 5.02 17.57
CA THR A 356 4.20 6.26 18.19
C THR A 356 2.83 6.09 18.84
N GLN A 357 2.05 5.10 18.41
CA GLN A 357 0.71 4.80 18.90
C GLN A 357 0.63 3.35 19.37
N VAL A 358 0.15 3.15 20.60
CA VAL A 358 0.03 1.83 21.23
C VAL A 358 -0.90 0.90 20.45
N GLN A 359 -1.93 1.45 19.80
CA GLN A 359 -2.89 0.71 18.97
C GLN A 359 -2.19 -0.09 17.84
N THR A 360 -1.04 0.37 17.36
CA THR A 360 -0.26 -0.36 16.34
C THR A 360 0.29 -1.67 16.89
N THR A 361 0.63 -1.72 18.18
CA THR A 361 1.12 -2.92 18.88
C THR A 361 -0.02 -3.76 19.46
N ALA A 362 -1.16 -3.16 19.76
CA ALA A 362 -2.33 -3.84 20.33
C ALA A 362 -2.82 -5.03 19.48
N ARG A 363 -2.49 -5.04 18.18
CA ARG A 363 -2.79 -6.18 17.31
C ARG A 363 -2.19 -7.51 17.77
N TYR A 364 -1.11 -7.50 18.55
CA TYR A 364 -0.50 -8.73 19.09
C TYR A 364 -1.09 -9.15 20.44
N ALA A 365 -2.06 -8.41 20.99
CA ALA A 365 -2.63 -8.69 22.30
C ALA A 365 -3.23 -10.11 22.39
N HIS A 366 -3.77 -10.63 21.29
CA HIS A 366 -4.34 -11.97 21.24
C HIS A 366 -3.31 -13.09 21.52
N LEU A 367 -2.02 -12.82 21.34
CA LEU A 367 -0.94 -13.78 21.59
C LEU A 367 -0.51 -13.85 23.08
N MET A 368 -1.07 -12.97 23.93
CA MET A 368 -0.74 -12.90 25.35
C MET A 368 -1.44 -13.96 26.21
N ALA A 369 -2.40 -14.73 25.66
CA ALA A 369 -3.21 -15.65 26.46
C ALA A 369 -2.36 -16.66 27.26
N GLU A 370 -1.41 -17.33 26.61
CA GLU A 370 -0.54 -18.31 27.29
C GLU A 370 0.47 -17.66 28.26
N PRO A 371 1.22 -16.60 27.88
CA PRO A 371 2.05 -15.88 28.84
C PRO A 371 1.29 -15.34 30.06
N MET A 372 0.04 -14.91 29.89
CA MET A 372 -0.80 -14.44 31.00
C MET A 372 -1.20 -15.56 31.95
N LYS A 373 -1.47 -16.77 31.44
CA LYS A 373 -1.70 -17.95 32.29
C LYS A 373 -0.45 -18.28 33.11
N GLN A 374 0.72 -18.30 32.46
CA GLN A 374 1.99 -18.56 33.15
C GLN A 374 2.27 -17.51 34.24
N ALA A 375 2.12 -16.23 33.91
CA ALA A 375 2.30 -15.14 34.87
C ALA A 375 1.30 -15.23 36.04
N ALA A 376 0.05 -15.63 35.78
CA ALA A 376 -0.92 -15.87 36.84
C ALA A 376 -0.48 -17.02 37.75
N THR A 377 -0.08 -18.17 37.18
CA THR A 377 0.44 -19.32 37.92
C THR A 377 1.65 -18.96 38.79
N GLU A 378 2.59 -18.18 38.27
CA GLU A 378 3.77 -17.73 39.02
C GLU A 378 3.39 -16.83 40.20
N VAL A 379 2.52 -15.84 39.97
CA VAL A 379 2.09 -14.89 41.01
C VAL A 379 1.25 -15.58 42.07
N THR A 380 0.31 -16.45 41.69
CA THR A 380 -0.51 -17.19 42.66
C THR A 380 0.32 -18.24 43.40
N GLY A 381 1.28 -18.87 42.74
CA GLY A 381 2.27 -19.75 43.37
C GLY A 381 3.07 -19.02 44.46
N ALA A 382 3.61 -17.84 44.13
CA ALA A 382 4.36 -17.03 45.07
C ALA A 382 3.49 -16.51 46.23
N LEU A 383 2.30 -15.96 45.94
CA LEU A 383 1.42 -15.42 46.98
C LEU A 383 0.82 -16.53 47.85
N GLY A 384 0.32 -17.62 47.26
CA GLY A 384 -0.31 -18.71 48.00
C GLY A 384 0.64 -19.37 49.00
N SER A 385 1.93 -19.49 48.67
CA SER A 385 2.95 -19.95 49.63
C SER A 385 3.13 -19.01 50.83
N LEU A 386 2.92 -17.69 50.65
CA LEU A 386 3.00 -16.71 51.74
C LEU A 386 1.74 -16.67 52.60
N ILE A 387 0.57 -16.98 52.02
CA ILE A 387 -0.74 -16.93 52.72
C ILE A 387 -1.28 -18.31 53.08
N ASN A 388 -0.45 -19.35 52.98
CA ASN A 388 -0.80 -20.75 53.26
C ASN A 388 -2.04 -21.25 52.50
N VAL A 389 -2.20 -20.80 51.26
CA VAL A 389 -3.21 -21.33 50.33
C VAL A 389 -2.56 -22.45 49.53
N ASP A 390 -3.24 -23.58 49.47
CA ASP A 390 -2.78 -24.73 48.72
C ASP A 390 -2.59 -24.36 47.25
N ASN A 391 -1.37 -24.54 46.78
CA ASN A 391 -0.93 -24.24 45.42
C ASN A 391 -0.63 -25.51 44.63
N THR A 392 -0.91 -26.69 45.20
CA THR A 392 -0.94 -27.92 44.41
C THR A 392 -2.20 -27.88 43.55
N ALA A 393 -2.02 -27.63 42.26
CA ALA A 393 -3.06 -27.98 41.32
C ALA A 393 -3.25 -29.49 41.44
N GLU A 394 -4.42 -29.95 41.89
CA GLU A 394 -4.84 -31.31 41.53
C GLU A 394 -4.65 -31.39 40.01
N GLU A 395 -3.80 -32.31 39.55
CA GLU A 395 -3.80 -32.71 38.15
C GLU A 395 -5.25 -33.12 37.88
N LEU A 396 -5.99 -32.24 37.20
CA LEU A 396 -7.25 -32.63 36.60
C LEU A 396 -6.93 -33.92 35.84
N PRO A 397 -7.66 -35.03 36.09
CA PRO A 397 -7.40 -36.28 35.40
C PRO A 397 -7.26 -35.95 33.92
N GLU A 398 -6.19 -36.47 33.28
CA GLU A 398 -6.00 -36.29 31.84
C GLU A 398 -7.36 -36.44 31.18
N PRO A 399 -7.81 -35.48 30.34
CA PRO A 399 -9.11 -35.58 29.72
C PRO A 399 -9.17 -36.96 29.09
N GLU A 400 -10.14 -37.79 29.54
CA GLU A 400 -10.35 -39.14 29.05
C GLU A 400 -10.08 -39.11 27.55
N GLN A 401 -9.12 -39.93 27.11
CA GLN A 401 -8.79 -40.06 25.70
C GLN A 401 -10.11 -40.20 24.95
N ILE A 402 -10.52 -39.15 24.24
CA ILE A 402 -11.68 -39.20 23.39
C ILE A 402 -11.39 -40.36 22.45
N PRO A 403 -12.18 -41.45 22.46
CA PRO A 403 -11.88 -42.60 21.63
C PRO A 403 -11.70 -42.10 20.21
N GLU A 404 -10.56 -42.46 19.60
CA GLU A 404 -10.28 -42.11 18.22
C GLU A 404 -11.51 -42.44 17.38
N SER A 405 -11.98 -41.45 16.61
CA SER A 405 -13.08 -41.58 15.67
C SER A 405 -12.99 -42.93 14.93
N PRO A 406 -14.09 -43.70 14.78
CA PRO A 406 -14.09 -45.05 14.23
C PRO A 406 -14.00 -45.02 12.70
N PHE A 407 -12.95 -44.40 12.17
CA PHE A 407 -12.55 -44.50 10.78
C PHE A 407 -11.10 -45.04 10.72
N SER A 408 -10.88 -46.17 11.38
CA SER A 408 -9.80 -47.08 11.03
C SER A 408 -10.45 -48.34 10.44
N SER A 409 -10.46 -48.42 9.11
CA SER A 409 -10.89 -49.59 8.36
C SER A 409 -9.81 -50.68 8.40
N ILE A 410 -9.57 -51.26 9.57
CA ILE A 410 -8.64 -52.39 9.72
C ILE A 410 -9.35 -53.50 10.51
N VAL A 411 -9.49 -54.67 9.86
CA VAL A 411 -10.06 -55.89 10.44
C VAL A 411 -9.03 -56.52 11.39
N PRO A 412 -9.36 -56.77 12.68
CA PRO A 412 -8.45 -57.42 13.63
C PRO A 412 -8.11 -58.85 13.18
N GLY A 413 -6.81 -59.18 13.14
CA GLY A 413 -6.30 -60.52 12.78
C GLY A 413 -5.69 -60.66 11.38
N THR A 414 -5.46 -59.54 10.67
CA THR A 414 -4.75 -59.56 9.39
C THR A 414 -3.31 -59.07 9.59
N ASP A 415 -2.31 -59.93 9.40
CA ASP A 415 -0.92 -59.48 9.27
C ASP A 415 -0.78 -58.70 7.97
N VAL A 416 -0.93 -57.38 8.08
CA VAL A 416 -0.64 -56.46 6.98
C VAL A 416 0.85 -56.14 7.06
N GLU A 417 1.70 -56.95 6.43
CA GLU A 417 3.04 -56.50 6.07
C GLU A 417 2.91 -55.38 5.04
N SER A 418 2.79 -54.16 5.55
CA SER A 418 2.90 -52.95 4.75
C SER A 418 4.33 -52.90 4.19
N PRO A 419 4.55 -52.78 2.86
CA PRO A 419 5.90 -52.67 2.33
C PRO A 419 6.61 -51.50 3.00
N LYS A 420 7.74 -51.78 3.67
CA LYS A 420 8.54 -50.75 4.34
C LYS A 420 9.09 -49.81 3.28
N TYR A 421 8.48 -48.63 3.19
CA TYR A 421 8.92 -47.54 2.33
C TYR A 421 9.93 -46.68 3.07
N LEU A 422 11.13 -46.56 2.51
CA LEU A 422 12.16 -45.65 3.01
C LEU A 422 12.00 -44.27 2.37
N THR A 423 12.28 -43.23 3.17
CA THR A 423 12.50 -41.87 2.66
C THR A 423 13.78 -41.79 1.81
N SER A 424 14.01 -40.67 1.12
CA SER A 424 15.24 -40.50 0.33
C SER A 424 16.50 -40.57 1.20
N ASP A 425 16.45 -40.01 2.40
CA ASP A 425 17.60 -40.01 3.32
C ASP A 425 17.84 -41.39 3.92
N GLN A 426 16.77 -42.11 4.28
CA GLN A 426 16.87 -43.49 4.76
C GLN A 426 17.37 -44.44 3.67
N ALA A 427 16.92 -44.28 2.42
CA ALA A 427 17.41 -45.06 1.30
C ALA A 427 18.87 -44.72 0.96
N ALA A 428 19.29 -43.46 1.09
CA ALA A 428 20.68 -43.06 0.93
C ALA A 428 21.58 -43.71 1.99
N ALA A 429 21.13 -43.69 3.26
CA ALA A 429 21.81 -44.37 4.36
C ALA A 429 21.88 -45.89 4.13
N TYR A 430 20.80 -46.49 3.65
CA TYR A 430 20.73 -47.92 3.33
C TYR A 430 21.74 -48.34 2.24
N LEU A 431 21.92 -47.51 1.22
CA LEU A 431 22.87 -47.76 0.13
C LEU A 431 24.30 -47.29 0.42
N GLY A 432 24.55 -46.65 1.56
CA GLY A 432 25.86 -46.09 1.91
C GLY A 432 26.27 -44.91 1.02
N VAL A 433 25.32 -44.14 0.48
CA VAL A 433 25.58 -43.00 -0.43
C VAL A 433 25.08 -41.68 0.15
N ALA A 434 25.59 -40.55 -0.38
CA ALA A 434 25.10 -39.23 0.01
C ALA A 434 23.65 -39.00 -0.47
N PRO A 435 22.76 -38.37 0.34
CA PRO A 435 21.37 -38.10 -0.05
C PRO A 435 21.19 -37.34 -1.37
N ARG A 436 22.14 -36.45 -1.69
CA ARG A 436 22.16 -35.70 -2.95
C ARG A 436 22.35 -36.59 -4.19
N LEU A 437 23.01 -37.74 -4.04
CA LEU A 437 23.17 -38.71 -5.12
C LEU A 437 21.83 -39.38 -5.47
N MET A 438 20.99 -39.65 -4.46
CA MET A 438 19.64 -40.18 -4.68
C MET A 438 18.78 -39.23 -5.51
N GLU A 439 18.92 -37.92 -5.29
CA GLU A 439 18.24 -36.92 -6.11
C GLU A 439 18.77 -36.92 -7.55
N ASN A 440 20.09 -36.88 -7.73
CA ASN A 440 20.71 -36.92 -9.06
C ASN A 440 20.30 -38.16 -9.87
N TRP A 441 20.21 -39.34 -9.23
CA TRP A 441 19.76 -40.57 -9.86
C TRP A 441 18.31 -40.53 -10.33
N ARG A 442 17.42 -39.85 -9.59
CA ARG A 442 16.02 -39.65 -10.02
C ARG A 442 15.94 -38.75 -11.25
N TRP A 443 16.72 -37.67 -11.28
CA TRP A 443 16.77 -36.75 -12.42
C TRP A 443 17.31 -37.43 -13.67
N ARG A 444 18.35 -38.26 -13.53
CA ARG A 444 19.02 -38.97 -14.63
C ARG A 444 18.40 -40.32 -14.98
N LYS A 445 17.40 -40.78 -14.22
CA LYS A 445 16.73 -42.08 -14.37
C LYS A 445 17.71 -43.28 -14.37
N CYS A 446 18.75 -43.24 -13.54
CA CYS A 446 19.84 -44.22 -13.55
C CYS A 446 20.16 -44.87 -12.19
N GLY A 447 19.21 -44.90 -11.25
CA GLY A 447 19.38 -45.50 -9.92
C GLY A 447 18.20 -46.39 -9.49
N PRO A 448 18.07 -46.70 -8.19
CA PRO A 448 17.04 -47.60 -7.69
C PRO A 448 15.63 -47.05 -7.95
N VAL A 449 14.70 -47.98 -8.18
CA VAL A 449 13.30 -47.66 -8.49
C VAL A 449 12.67 -46.93 -7.31
N PHE A 450 11.96 -45.85 -7.61
CA PHE A 450 11.24 -45.06 -6.62
C PHE A 450 9.76 -44.97 -6.98
N VAL A 451 8.93 -44.76 -5.96
CA VAL A 451 7.50 -44.49 -6.12
C VAL A 451 7.15 -43.15 -5.50
N LYS A 452 6.09 -42.53 -6.02
CA LYS A 452 5.55 -41.28 -5.50
C LYS A 452 4.30 -41.59 -4.68
N VAL A 453 4.35 -41.32 -3.38
CA VAL A 453 3.20 -41.47 -2.47
C VAL A 453 2.77 -40.07 -2.05
N GLY A 454 1.67 -39.59 -2.64
CA GLY A 454 1.25 -38.19 -2.53
C GLY A 454 2.28 -37.24 -3.15
N SER A 455 2.80 -36.29 -2.36
CA SER A 455 3.87 -35.36 -2.77
C SER A 455 5.28 -35.85 -2.46
N ARG A 456 5.43 -37.00 -1.78
CA ARG A 456 6.71 -37.49 -1.25
C ARG A 456 7.26 -38.64 -2.10
N ILE A 457 8.57 -38.68 -2.24
CA ILE A 457 9.29 -39.80 -2.88
C ILE A 457 9.61 -40.88 -1.83
N ARG A 458 9.41 -42.13 -2.22
CA ARG A 458 9.62 -43.32 -1.38
C ARG A 458 10.32 -44.42 -2.17
N TYR A 459 11.10 -45.25 -1.46
CA TYR A 459 11.80 -46.40 -2.00
C TYR A 459 11.31 -47.66 -1.29
N ARG A 460 10.96 -48.71 -2.04
CA ARG A 460 10.68 -50.02 -1.43
C ARG A 460 12.00 -50.69 -1.10
N LEU A 461 12.09 -51.32 0.06
CA LEU A 461 13.30 -52.05 0.46
C LEU A 461 13.73 -53.07 -0.60
N ALA A 462 12.79 -53.86 -1.13
CA ALA A 462 13.04 -54.83 -2.20
C ALA A 462 13.63 -54.23 -3.50
N ASP A 463 13.27 -52.99 -3.84
CA ASP A 463 13.82 -52.31 -5.04
C ASP A 463 15.26 -51.81 -4.79
N LEU A 464 15.60 -51.49 -3.53
CA LEU A 464 16.96 -51.15 -3.12
C LEU A 464 17.85 -52.39 -3.07
N ASP A 465 17.34 -53.50 -2.55
CA ASP A 465 18.04 -54.79 -2.52
C ASP A 465 18.33 -55.30 -3.94
N ALA A 466 17.34 -55.24 -4.84
CA ALA A 466 17.52 -55.60 -6.24
C ALA A 466 18.53 -54.69 -6.97
N TYR A 467 18.67 -53.43 -6.54
CA TYR A 467 19.67 -52.51 -7.08
C TYR A 467 21.08 -52.86 -6.58
N LEU A 468 21.24 -53.19 -5.30
CA LEU A 468 22.51 -53.65 -4.73
C LEU A 468 22.99 -54.99 -5.33
N GLN A 469 22.08 -55.86 -5.76
CA GLN A 469 22.44 -57.12 -6.42
C GLN A 469 22.84 -56.95 -7.91
N LYS A 470 22.53 -55.80 -8.52
CA LYS A 470 22.84 -55.48 -9.92
C LYS A 470 24.02 -54.50 -10.08
N SER A 471 24.46 -53.89 -8.98
CA SER A 471 25.55 -52.91 -8.91
C SER A 471 26.81 -53.60 -8.42
#